data_AF-A0A0F9M7B3-F1
#
_entry.id   AF-A0A0F9M7B3-F1
#
_cell.length_a   1.000
_cell.length_b   1.000
_cell.length_c   1.000
_cell.angle_alpha   90.00
_cell.angle_beta   90.00
_cell.angle_gamma   90.00
#
_symmetry.space_group_name_H-M   'P 1'
#
loop_
_entity.id
_entity.type
_entity.pdbx_description
1 polymer ?
#
loop_
_entity_poly.entity_id
_entity_poly.type
_entity_poly.pdbx_seq_one_letter_code
_entity_poly.pdbx_strand_id
1 'polypeptide(L)' 'MNNKKVIFYRTQEAADLLCISKQSLFNQIAINKQNSDRYPLPPYIKIGRRVLFPVSDFHEWLESQPRF' A
#
# COMPACT_ATOMS: atom_id res chain seq x y z
N MET A 1 -14.46 -24.57 5.66
CA MET A 1 -13.47 -23.62 5.11
C MET A 1 -13.53 -22.36 5.95
N ASN A 2 -12.50 -22.09 6.76
CA ASN A 2 -12.44 -20.84 7.52
C ASN A 2 -12.18 -19.70 6.53
N ASN A 3 -13.20 -18.89 6.23
CA ASN A 3 -13.01 -17.62 5.53
C ASN A 3 -12.15 -16.72 6.41
N LYS A 4 -10.83 -16.74 6.23
CA LYS A 4 -9.94 -15.73 6.81
C LYS A 4 -10.43 -14.38 6.30
N LYS A 5 -11.00 -13.58 7.19
CA LYS A 5 -11.44 -12.23 6.88
C LYS A 5 -10.19 -11.39 6.64
N VAL A 6 -9.94 -11.04 5.37
CA VAL A 6 -8.83 -10.15 5.02
C VAL A 6 -9.18 -8.75 5.49
N ILE A 7 -8.32 -8.18 6.33
CA ILE A 7 -8.43 -6.81 6.83
C ILE A 7 -7.60 -5.93 5.92
N PHE A 8 -8.11 -4.75 5.59
CA PHE A 8 -7.44 -3.80 4.71
C PHE A 8 -7.29 -2.45 5.39
N TYR A 9 -6.14 -1.82 5.20
CA TYR A 9 -6.00 -0.38 5.38
C TYR A 9 -6.59 0.34 4.17
N ARG A 10 -7.31 1.43 4.42
CA ARG A 10 -7.68 2.42 3.41
C ARG A 10 -6.48 3.31 3.12
N THR A 11 -6.55 4.03 2.01
CA THR A 11 -5.45 4.88 1.53
C THR A 11 -4.97 5.90 2.56
N GLN A 12 -5.87 6.46 3.38
CA GLN A 12 -5.46 7.40 4.43
C GLN A 12 -4.64 6.69 5.51
N GLU A 13 -5.13 5.56 6.03
CA GLU A 13 -4.46 4.76 7.06
C GLU A 13 -3.07 4.29 6.60
N ALA A 14 -2.97 3.83 5.35
CA ALA A 14 -1.69 3.46 4.76
C ALA A 14 -0.72 4.65 4.61
N ALA A 15 -1.22 5.81 4.18
CA ALA A 15 -0.40 7.01 4.05
C ALA A 15 0.13 7.50 5.41
N ASP A 16 -0.71 7.44 6.45
CA ASP A 16 -0.34 7.80 7.82
C ASP A 16 0.77 6.87 8.34
N LEU A 17 0.66 5.55 8.11
CA LEU A 17 1.69 4.55 8.48
C LEU A 17 3.02 4.74 7.73
N LEU A 18 2.96 5.20 6.49
CA LEU A 18 4.14 5.53 5.68
C LEU A 18 4.68 6.94 5.97
N CYS A 19 4.05 7.70 6.87
CA CYS A 19 4.39 9.08 7.17
C CYS A 19 4.42 10.00 5.92
N ILE A 20 3.49 9.78 4.97
CA ILE A 20 3.35 10.60 3.76
C ILE A 20 1.92 11.11 3.59
N SER A 21 1.74 12.14 2.77
CA SER A 21 0.39 12.59 2.42
C SER A 21 -0.33 11.56 1.54
N LYS A 22 -1.65 11.48 1.67
CA LYS A 22 -2.50 10.68 0.78
C LYS A 22 -2.32 11.02 -0.70
N GLN A 23 -2.10 12.31 -1.02
CA GLN A 23 -1.84 12.76 -2.38
C GLN A 23 -0.49 12.24 -2.89
N SER A 24 0.55 12.28 -2.04
CA SER A 24 1.87 11.73 -2.36
C SER A 24 1.78 10.24 -2.66
N LEU A 25 1.05 9.47 -1.84
CA LEU A 25 0.83 8.04 -2.07
C LEU A 25 0.15 7.77 -3.42
N PHE A 26 -0.89 8.53 -3.78
CA PHE A 26 -1.54 8.39 -5.10
C PHE A 26 -0.61 8.74 -6.25
N ASN A 27 0.19 9.80 -6.12
CA ASN A 27 1.15 10.19 -7.14
C ASN A 27 2.20 9.08 -7.36
N GLN A 28 2.74 8.51 -6.28
CA GLN A 28 3.69 7.39 -6.37
C GLN A 28 3.06 6.16 -7.05
N ILE A 29 1.83 5.78 -6.67
CA ILE A 29 1.08 4.69 -7.32
C ILE A 29 0.90 4.97 -8.82
N ALA A 30 0.51 6.19 -9.17
CA ALA A 30 0.30 6.58 -10.57
C ALA A 30 1.60 6.54 -11.38
N ILE A 31 2.72 6.99 -10.79
CA ILE A 31 4.04 6.97 -11.43
C ILE A 31 4.51 5.53 -11.63
N ASN A 32 4.42 4.65 -10.62
CA ASN A 32 4.81 3.24 -10.77
C ASN A 32 4.01 2.53 -11.86
N LYS A 33 2.73 2.87 -12.02
CA LYS A 33 1.89 2.30 -13.10
C LYS A 33 2.41 2.68 -14.49
N GLN A 34 3.03 3.85 -14.64
CA GLN A 34 3.53 4.35 -15.92
C GLN A 34 5.00 3.97 -16.16
N ASN A 35 5.80 3.89 -15.11
CA ASN A 35 7.25 3.70 -15.17
C ASN A 35 7.70 2.73 -14.06
N SER A 36 7.85 1.46 -14.42
CA SER A 36 8.55 0.36 -13.75
C SER A 36 9.04 0.63 -12.32
N ASP A 37 8.13 0.56 -11.35
CA ASP A 37 8.43 0.47 -9.91
C ASP A 37 9.44 1.49 -9.35
N ARG A 38 9.34 2.74 -9.79
CA ARG A 38 10.21 3.84 -9.33
C ARG A 38 10.19 4.07 -7.81
N TYR A 39 9.03 3.88 -7.18
CA TYR A 39 8.85 4.08 -5.74
C TYR A 39 8.61 2.74 -5.04
N PRO A 40 9.24 2.49 -3.88
CA PRO A 40 8.89 1.34 -3.06
C PRO A 40 7.48 1.57 -2.50
N LEU A 41 6.53 0.69 -2.86
CA LEU A 41 5.15 0.76 -2.40
C LEU A 41 4.73 -0.59 -1.80
N PRO A 42 3.92 -0.58 -0.72
CA PRO A 42 3.38 -1.81 -0.16
C PRO A 42 2.41 -2.47 -1.12
N PRO A 43 2.19 -3.79 -1.02
CA PRO A 43 1.17 -4.49 -1.80
C PRO A 43 -0.21 -3.84 -1.64
N TYR A 44 -0.90 -3.64 -2.76
CA TYR A 44 -2.24 -3.07 -2.77
C TYR A 44 -3.12 -3.69 -3.85
N ILE A 45 -4.42 -3.64 -3.61
CA ILE A 45 -5.45 -3.98 -4.59
C ILE A 45 -6.26 -2.74 -4.94
N LYS A 46 -6.72 -2.69 -6.19
CA LYS A 46 -7.60 -1.63 -6.67
C LYS A 46 -8.98 -2.20 -6.96
N ILE A 47 -9.99 -1.75 -6.22
CA ILE A 47 -11.39 -2.12 -6.44
C ILE A 47 -12.16 -0.85 -6.82
N GLY A 48 -12.44 -0.70 -8.12
CA GLY A 48 -13.01 0.53 -8.69
C GLY A 48 -12.11 1.74 -8.42
N ARG A 49 -12.63 2.71 -7.66
CA ARG A 49 -11.89 3.93 -7.25
C ARG A 49 -11.16 3.79 -5.91
N ARG A 50 -11.29 2.65 -5.22
CA ARG A 50 -10.66 2.42 -3.92
C ARG A 50 -9.33 1.70 -4.10
N VAL A 51 -8.33 2.15 -3.35
CA VAL A 51 -7.05 1.46 -3.16
C VAL A 51 -7.03 0.93 -1.74
N LEU A 52 -6.82 -0.37 -1.59
CA LEU A 52 -6.84 -1.08 -0.32
C LEU A 52 -5.54 -1.84 -0.15
N PHE A 53 -5.01 -1.85 1.07
CA PHE A 53 -3.73 -2.50 1.40
C PHE A 53 -4.01 -3.65 2.38
N PRO A 54 -3.79 -4.92 2.01
CA PRO A 54 -3.93 -6.03 2.94
C PRO A 54 -3.03 -5.81 4.15
N VAL A 55 -3.59 -5.88 5.37
CA VAL A 55 -2.84 -5.54 6.59
C VAL A 55 -1.64 -6.46 6.78
N SER A 56 -1.79 -7.78 6.57
CA SER A 56 -0.68 -8.74 6.67
C SER A 56 0.47 -8.38 5.74
N ASP A 57 0.15 -8.23 4.46
CA ASP A 57 1.14 -8.06 3.40
C ASP A 57 1.82 -6.69 3.51
N PHE A 58 1.10 -5.68 4.00
CA PHE A 58 1.66 -4.36 4.29
C PHE A 58 2.73 -4.42 5.37
N HIS A 59 2.48 -5.11 6.48
CA HIS A 59 3.46 -5.22 7.57
C HIS A 59 4.64 -6.10 7.21
N GLU A 60 4.40 -7.22 6.51
CA GLU A 60 5.48 -8.07 5.98
C GLU A 60 6.39 -7.27 5.03
N TRP A 61 5.80 -6.47 4.15
CA TRP A 61 6.56 -5.57 3.27
C TRP A 61 7.31 -4.50 4.06
N LEU A 62 6.71 -3.93 5.11
CA LEU A 62 7.36 -2.89 5.93
C LEU A 62 8.58 -3.46 6.65
N GLU A 63 8.47 -4.67 7.19
CA GLU A 63 9.57 -5.38 7.85
C GLU A 63 10.69 -5.78 6.88
N SER A 64 10.37 -5.99 5.60
CA SER A 64 11.34 -6.32 4.57
C SER A 64 12.12 -5.09 4.05
N GLN A 65 11.72 -3.87 4.42
CA GLN A 65 12.43 -2.67 3.96
C GLN A 65 13.81 -2.57 4.61
N PRO A 66 14.84 -2.10 3.88
CA PRO A 66 16.15 -1.83 4.47
C PRO A 66 16.00 -0.83 5.62
N ARG A 67 16.39 -1.23 6.83
CA ARG A 67 16.50 -0.30 7.96
C ARG A 67 17.85 0.40 7.79
N PHE A 68 17.81 1.74 7.64
CA PHE A 68 19.00 2.57 7.69
C PHE A 68 19.50 2.73 9.12
#